data_AF-A0A946H803-F1
#
_entry.id   AF-A0A946H803-F1
#
_cell.length_a   1.000
_cell.length_b   1.000
_cell.length_c   1.000
_cell.angle_alpha   90.00
_cell.angle_beta   90.00
_cell.angle_gamma   90.00
#
_symmetry.space_group_name_H-M   'P 1'
#
loop_
_entity.id
_entity.type
_entity.pdbx_description
1 polymer ?
#
loop_
_entity_poly.entity_id
_entity_poly.type
_entity_poly.pdbx_seq_one_letter_code
_entity_poly.pdbx_strand_id
1 'polypeptide(L)'
;MKTTLLPAGHFVRMLYFFRQRKAVFLKHFLVGFLAFGFAISGVAQYSPTSNWSLFQKNTGINFYAKLADCPRNAGYDRSNVLIKIENTTDFSFSVDYHVDLFLAGKCSTCGDAESENTFHFSLKPKEVLFGTCDMKKPGLSLFADWLEPEIERVEFSGFDLSKLQVNQLVQEDISSRNPFKNMETAQLILTIHSLRKEIIAFEKKSASESNGWYRVTYDKLMLAIETLIKKDASSFTKEISSELFIIRSSELNNLSPASLVHVEMHPNRFLIKSTTK
;
A
#
# COMPACT_ATOMS: atom_id res chain seq x y z
N MET A 1 97.95 34.42 5.24
CA MET A 1 96.55 34.81 5.54
C MET A 1 95.63 33.72 5.02
N LYS A 2 94.72 33.26 5.88
CA LYS A 2 93.73 32.22 5.58
C LYS A 2 92.61 32.79 4.72
N THR A 3 92.29 32.14 3.61
CA THR A 3 90.91 32.08 3.12
C THR A 3 90.68 30.77 2.36
N THR A 4 90.11 29.82 3.07
CA THR A 4 89.41 28.64 2.57
C THR A 4 87.95 28.99 2.35
N LEU A 5 87.32 28.52 1.25
CA LEU A 5 85.96 27.94 1.20
C LEU A 5 85.58 27.58 -0.26
N LEU A 6 85.67 26.28 -0.59
CA LEU A 6 84.60 25.32 -1.00
C LEU A 6 83.54 25.70 -2.08
N PRO A 7 82.87 24.72 -2.73
CA PRO A 7 83.00 24.51 -4.18
C PRO A 7 81.67 24.51 -4.97
N ALA A 8 81.84 24.40 -6.29
CA ALA A 8 81.02 23.70 -7.28
C ALA A 8 79.49 23.63 -7.15
N GLY A 9 78.84 24.24 -8.14
CA GLY A 9 77.79 23.57 -8.92
C GLY A 9 76.41 23.47 -8.28
N HIS A 10 75.55 24.47 -8.47
CA HIS A 10 74.11 24.31 -8.32
C HIS A 10 73.28 25.43 -8.97
N PHE A 11 73.56 25.85 -10.20
CA PHE A 11 72.81 26.97 -10.82
C PHE A 11 72.45 26.84 -12.30
N VAL A 12 72.32 25.62 -12.84
CA VAL A 12 71.81 25.43 -14.23
C VAL A 12 70.71 24.36 -14.30
N ARG A 13 69.85 24.28 -13.28
CA ARG A 13 68.67 23.39 -13.32
C ARG A 13 67.38 24.03 -12.80
N MET A 14 67.25 25.34 -12.96
CA MET A 14 66.07 26.09 -12.49
C MET A 14 65.50 27.07 -13.53
N LEU A 15 65.56 26.77 -14.84
CA LEU A 15 64.89 27.58 -15.87
C LEU A 15 64.20 26.78 -16.98
N TYR A 16 63.96 25.48 -16.76
CA TYR A 16 63.25 24.62 -17.74
C TYR A 16 61.96 23.97 -17.21
N PHE A 17 61.37 24.51 -16.13
CA PHE A 17 60.08 24.02 -15.60
C PHE A 17 58.93 25.04 -15.61
N PHE A 18 59.16 26.28 -16.06
CA PHE A 18 58.15 27.35 -16.03
C PHE A 18 57.57 27.75 -17.40
N ARG A 19 57.74 26.92 -18.45
CA ARG A 19 57.23 27.23 -19.80
C ARG A 19 56.33 26.14 -20.41
N GLN A 20 55.58 25.38 -19.60
CA GLN A 20 54.56 24.45 -20.12
C GLN A 20 53.26 24.35 -19.29
N ARG A 21 52.95 25.31 -18.40
CA ARG A 21 51.72 25.26 -17.58
C ARG A 21 50.70 26.39 -17.81
N LYS A 22 50.66 26.99 -19.00
CA LYS A 22 49.67 28.06 -19.32
C LYS A 22 48.73 27.79 -20.50
N ALA A 23 48.68 26.57 -21.03
CA ALA A 23 47.76 26.24 -22.16
C ALA A 23 46.86 25.01 -21.93
N VAL A 24 46.92 24.35 -20.76
CA VAL A 24 46.06 23.17 -20.47
C VAL A 24 44.90 23.52 -19.52
N PHE A 25 45.02 24.59 -18.74
CA PHE A 25 44.01 24.94 -17.73
C PHE A 25 42.79 25.72 -18.26
N LEU A 26 42.83 26.27 -19.48
CA LEU A 26 41.69 27.02 -20.05
C LEU A 26 40.79 26.17 -20.96
N LYS A 27 41.26 25.02 -21.46
CA LYS A 27 40.43 24.07 -22.24
C LYS A 27 39.63 23.10 -21.39
N HIS A 28 40.01 22.90 -20.12
CA HIS A 28 39.30 21.99 -19.22
C HIS A 28 38.25 22.70 -18.36
N PHE A 29 38.29 24.04 -18.28
CA PHE A 29 37.27 24.81 -17.57
C PHE A 29 36.04 25.14 -18.43
N LEU A 30 36.15 25.10 -19.77
CA LEU A 30 35.04 25.35 -20.70
C LEU A 30 34.30 24.08 -21.16
N VAL A 31 34.83 22.88 -20.85
CA VAL A 31 34.19 21.59 -21.16
C VAL A 31 33.55 20.96 -19.90
N GLY A 32 33.87 21.45 -18.70
CA GLY A 32 33.29 20.96 -17.44
C GLY A 32 31.94 21.56 -17.05
N PHE A 33 31.49 22.63 -17.71
CA PHE A 33 30.26 23.36 -17.33
C PHE A 33 29.02 22.99 -18.18
N LEU A 34 29.18 22.13 -19.20
CA LEU A 34 28.11 21.70 -20.12
C LEU A 34 27.51 20.32 -19.78
N ALA A 35 27.83 19.76 -18.61
CA ALA A 35 27.30 18.47 -18.15
C ALA A 35 26.58 18.54 -16.80
N PHE A 36 26.31 19.75 -16.28
CA PHE A 36 25.24 19.92 -15.30
C PHE A 36 23.95 20.18 -16.07
N GLY A 37 23.44 19.11 -16.69
CA GLY A 37 22.07 19.10 -17.15
C GLY A 37 21.19 19.38 -15.94
N PHE A 38 20.68 20.60 -15.85
CA PHE A 38 19.51 20.90 -15.04
C PHE A 38 18.44 19.92 -15.51
N ALA A 39 18.23 18.84 -14.76
CA ALA A 39 17.00 18.09 -14.84
C ALA A 39 15.92 19.05 -14.36
N ILE A 40 15.36 19.81 -15.30
CA ILE A 40 14.09 20.48 -15.07
C ILE A 40 13.11 19.32 -14.94
N SER A 41 12.89 18.88 -13.70
CA SER A 41 11.80 17.98 -13.33
C SER A 41 10.51 18.78 -13.52
N GLY A 42 10.15 19.03 -14.78
CA GLY A 42 8.83 19.48 -15.13
C GLY A 42 7.89 18.34 -14.77
N VAL A 43 7.08 18.53 -13.73
CA VAL A 43 5.96 17.63 -13.45
C VAL A 43 5.03 17.78 -14.65
N ALA A 44 4.97 16.76 -15.50
CA ALA A 44 4.15 16.80 -16.69
C ALA A 44 2.69 16.73 -16.26
N GLN A 45 1.97 17.86 -16.29
CA GLN A 45 0.54 17.90 -16.03
C GLN A 45 -0.20 17.02 -17.05
N TYR A 46 -1.17 16.22 -16.58
CA TYR A 46 -1.96 15.39 -17.47
C TYR A 46 -3.23 16.11 -17.90
N SER A 47 -3.47 16.15 -19.21
CA SER A 47 -4.67 16.72 -19.82
C SER A 47 -5.58 15.61 -20.35
N PRO A 48 -6.72 15.33 -19.69
CA PRO A 48 -7.65 14.27 -20.10
C PRO A 48 -8.40 14.61 -21.40
N THR A 49 -8.71 13.57 -22.17
CA THR A 49 -9.59 13.66 -23.36
C THR A 49 -11.03 13.29 -22.99
N SER A 50 -11.97 13.38 -23.94
CA SER A 50 -13.36 12.94 -23.72
C SER A 50 -13.51 11.43 -23.50
N ASN A 51 -12.52 10.64 -23.89
CA ASN A 51 -12.48 9.19 -23.70
C ASN A 51 -11.63 8.81 -22.49
N TRP A 52 -11.96 7.69 -21.85
CA TRP A 52 -11.14 7.12 -20.80
C TRP A 52 -9.76 6.74 -21.34
N SER A 53 -8.73 7.46 -20.90
CA SER A 53 -7.34 7.13 -21.18
C SER A 53 -6.58 6.89 -19.89
N LEU A 54 -5.70 5.89 -19.94
CA LEU A 54 -4.79 5.57 -18.85
C LEU A 54 -3.78 6.70 -18.72
N PHE A 55 -3.66 7.28 -17.53
CA PHE A 55 -2.68 8.34 -17.27
C PHE A 55 -1.60 7.93 -16.28
N GLN A 56 -1.87 6.99 -15.37
CA GLN A 56 -0.89 6.51 -14.41
C GLN A 56 -1.09 5.03 -14.07
N LYS A 57 0.01 4.33 -13.79
CA LYS A 57 0.01 2.96 -13.26
C LYS A 57 0.87 2.90 -12.02
N ASN A 58 0.42 2.17 -11.00
CA ASN A 58 1.21 1.91 -9.80
C ASN A 58 0.84 0.54 -9.21
N THR A 59 1.79 -0.39 -9.19
CA THR A 59 1.72 -1.65 -8.43
C THR A 59 0.37 -2.39 -8.56
N GLY A 60 -0.09 -2.62 -9.79
CA GLY A 60 -1.35 -3.32 -10.04
C GLY A 60 -2.62 -2.47 -9.92
N ILE A 61 -2.50 -1.19 -9.59
CA ILE A 61 -3.55 -0.18 -9.69
C ILE A 61 -3.35 0.67 -10.96
N ASN A 62 -4.39 0.76 -11.78
CA ASN A 62 -4.43 1.62 -12.95
C ASN A 62 -5.32 2.84 -12.69
N PHE A 63 -4.84 4.01 -13.07
CA PHE A 63 -5.60 5.25 -13.03
C PHE A 63 -5.89 5.72 -14.45
N TYR A 64 -7.17 5.92 -14.72
CA TYR A 64 -7.67 6.47 -15.97
C TYR A 64 -8.39 7.77 -15.68
N ALA A 65 -8.41 8.66 -16.66
CA ALA A 65 -9.16 9.89 -16.57
C ALA A 65 -9.80 10.24 -17.90
N LYS A 66 -10.94 10.94 -17.82
CA LYS A 66 -11.58 11.59 -18.95
C LYS A 66 -12.16 12.93 -18.54
N LEU A 67 -12.31 13.82 -19.49
CA LEU A 67 -13.08 15.06 -19.35
C LEU A 67 -14.53 14.75 -19.75
N ALA A 68 -15.50 15.20 -18.96
CA ALA A 68 -16.90 14.95 -19.21
C ALA A 68 -17.75 16.17 -18.85
N ASP A 69 -18.68 16.47 -19.74
CA ASP A 69 -19.72 17.47 -19.49
C ASP A 69 -20.74 16.88 -18.52
N CYS A 70 -20.94 17.59 -17.43
CA CYS A 70 -21.74 17.19 -16.29
C CYS A 70 -22.90 18.18 -16.12
N PRO A 71 -24.00 17.97 -16.88
CA PRO A 71 -25.16 18.84 -16.77
C PRO A 71 -25.82 18.67 -15.40
N ARG A 72 -26.29 19.77 -14.81
CA ARG A 72 -27.08 19.71 -13.58
C ARG A 72 -28.55 19.96 -13.90
N ASN A 73 -29.42 19.13 -13.29
CA ASN A 73 -30.87 19.38 -13.31
C ASN A 73 -31.26 20.68 -12.57
N ALA A 74 -30.36 21.25 -11.75
CA ALA A 74 -30.48 22.56 -11.12
C ALA A 74 -29.09 23.15 -10.82
N GLY A 75 -28.86 24.41 -11.23
CA GLY A 75 -27.57 25.11 -11.11
C GLY A 75 -26.83 25.19 -12.45
N TYR A 76 -25.56 25.58 -12.40
CA TYR A 76 -24.69 25.69 -13.58
C TYR A 76 -24.14 24.33 -14.00
N ASP A 77 -24.15 24.13 -15.32
CA ASP A 77 -23.51 23.04 -16.04
C ASP A 77 -21.99 23.21 -15.99
N ARG A 78 -21.28 22.11 -15.92
CA ARG A 78 -19.84 22.13 -15.72
C ARG A 78 -19.16 20.98 -16.43
N SER A 79 -17.91 21.17 -16.79
CA SER A 79 -17.03 20.10 -17.20
C SER A 79 -16.25 19.61 -15.99
N ASN A 80 -16.18 18.29 -15.83
CA ASN A 80 -15.41 17.66 -14.79
C ASN A 80 -14.39 16.69 -15.37
N VAL A 81 -13.23 16.60 -14.73
CA VAL A 81 -12.35 15.45 -14.88
C VAL A 81 -12.90 14.31 -14.02
N LEU A 82 -13.23 13.19 -14.66
CA LEU A 82 -13.64 11.97 -13.99
C LEU A 82 -12.44 11.02 -13.93
N ILE A 83 -12.15 10.49 -12.74
CA ILE A 83 -11.06 9.56 -12.49
C ILE A 83 -11.65 8.15 -12.28
N LYS A 84 -10.99 7.14 -12.87
CA LYS A 84 -11.28 5.73 -12.65
C LYS A 84 -10.03 5.06 -12.08
N ILE A 85 -10.21 4.38 -10.95
CA ILE A 85 -9.19 3.61 -10.26
C ILE A 85 -9.57 2.14 -10.41
N GLU A 86 -8.70 1.36 -11.05
CA GLU A 86 -8.91 -0.06 -11.29
C GLU A 86 -7.84 -0.87 -10.57
N ASN A 87 -8.27 -1.75 -9.67
CA ASN A 87 -7.41 -2.77 -9.10
C ASN A 87 -7.37 -3.98 -10.04
N THR A 88 -6.20 -4.29 -10.58
CA THR A 88 -6.00 -5.44 -11.49
C THR A 88 -5.57 -6.71 -10.76
N THR A 89 -5.38 -6.65 -9.46
CA THR A 89 -4.82 -7.73 -8.64
C THR A 89 -5.88 -8.48 -7.84
N ASP A 90 -5.46 -9.57 -7.21
CA ASP A 90 -6.29 -10.37 -6.29
C ASP A 90 -6.15 -9.92 -4.82
N PHE A 91 -5.49 -8.78 -4.57
CA PHE A 91 -5.28 -8.23 -3.23
C PHE A 91 -6.09 -6.95 -3.04
N SER A 92 -6.41 -6.61 -1.79
CA SER A 92 -6.98 -5.30 -1.44
C SER A 92 -5.90 -4.23 -1.40
N PHE A 93 -6.25 -2.99 -1.75
CA PHE A 93 -5.35 -1.84 -1.72
C PHE A 93 -5.99 -0.62 -1.07
N SER A 94 -5.17 0.22 -0.46
CA SER A 94 -5.50 1.60 -0.16
C SER A 94 -4.75 2.52 -1.11
N VAL A 95 -5.45 3.54 -1.55
CA VAL A 95 -4.94 4.53 -2.48
C VAL A 95 -5.17 5.89 -1.83
N ASP A 96 -4.06 6.59 -1.62
CA ASP A 96 -4.01 7.91 -1.01
C ASP A 96 -3.36 8.87 -2.00
N TYR A 97 -3.99 9.99 -2.31
CA TYR A 97 -3.37 11.01 -3.15
C TYR A 97 -3.90 12.40 -2.83
N HIS A 98 -3.11 13.38 -3.23
CA HIS A 98 -3.51 14.78 -3.28
C HIS A 98 -3.73 15.19 -4.74
N VAL A 99 -4.76 15.99 -5.00
CA VAL A 99 -5.05 16.48 -6.35
C VAL A 99 -4.38 17.82 -6.56
N ASP A 100 -3.43 17.87 -7.48
CA ASP A 100 -2.84 19.11 -7.99
C ASP A 100 -3.64 19.53 -9.24
N LEU A 101 -4.46 20.56 -9.13
CA LEU A 101 -5.25 21.12 -10.23
C LEU A 101 -4.51 22.29 -10.85
N PHE A 102 -4.43 22.34 -12.18
CA PHE A 102 -3.77 23.42 -12.91
C PHE A 102 -4.79 24.20 -13.73
N LEU A 103 -4.86 25.51 -13.47
CA LEU A 103 -5.69 26.46 -14.19
C LEU A 103 -4.78 27.54 -14.81
N ALA A 104 -4.92 27.78 -16.11
CA ALA A 104 -4.08 28.68 -16.91
C ALA A 104 -2.57 28.41 -16.73
N GLY A 105 -2.19 27.12 -16.64
CA GLY A 105 -0.81 26.68 -16.44
C GLY A 105 -0.25 26.93 -15.03
N LYS A 106 -1.08 27.43 -14.10
CA LYS A 106 -0.71 27.64 -12.70
C LYS A 106 -1.39 26.61 -11.83
N CYS A 107 -0.65 26.03 -10.90
CA CYS A 107 -1.27 25.13 -9.95
C CYS A 107 -2.13 25.91 -8.96
N SER A 108 -3.41 25.53 -8.86
CA SER A 108 -4.41 26.15 -8.01
C SER A 108 -4.55 25.49 -6.64
N THR A 109 -4.12 24.23 -6.51
CA THR A 109 -4.23 23.45 -5.26
C THR A 109 -2.89 22.90 -4.77
N CYS A 110 -1.77 23.23 -5.43
CA CYS A 110 -0.46 22.72 -5.04
C CYS A 110 0.02 23.32 -3.72
N GLY A 111 0.54 22.46 -2.85
CA GLY A 111 1.20 22.89 -1.61
C GLY A 111 0.23 23.28 -0.50
N ASP A 112 -1.07 23.09 -0.70
CA ASP A 112 -2.06 23.24 0.35
C ASP A 112 -1.77 22.23 1.47
N ALA A 113 -1.61 22.75 2.70
CA ALA A 113 -1.48 21.94 3.92
C ALA A 113 -2.84 21.39 4.39
N GLU A 114 -3.92 21.83 3.75
CA GLU A 114 -5.30 21.50 4.07
C GLU A 114 -5.72 20.15 3.49
N SER A 115 -6.54 19.43 4.26
CA SER A 115 -7.00 18.08 3.89
C SER A 115 -8.00 18.02 2.73
N GLU A 116 -8.49 19.16 2.23
CA GLU A 116 -9.63 19.24 1.29
C GLU A 116 -9.37 18.56 -0.07
N ASN A 117 -8.14 18.65 -0.59
CA ASN A 117 -7.73 18.04 -1.86
C ASN A 117 -7.03 16.69 -1.69
N THR A 118 -7.06 16.11 -0.48
CA THR A 118 -6.44 14.81 -0.18
C THR A 118 -7.53 13.76 -0.04
N PHE A 119 -7.39 12.65 -0.78
CA PHE A 119 -8.41 11.62 -0.87
C PHE A 119 -7.85 10.24 -0.57
N HIS A 120 -8.68 9.42 0.09
CA HIS A 120 -8.39 8.05 0.46
C HIS A 120 -9.46 7.10 -0.09
N PHE A 121 -9.02 6.05 -0.77
CA PHE A 121 -9.90 5.00 -1.29
C PHE A 121 -9.38 3.62 -0.89
N SER A 122 -10.29 2.75 -0.47
CA SER A 122 -10.01 1.32 -0.34
C SER A 122 -10.62 0.58 -1.53
N LEU A 123 -9.82 -0.28 -2.18
CA LEU A 123 -10.24 -1.12 -3.29
C LEU A 123 -10.10 -2.59 -2.88
N LYS A 124 -11.17 -3.35 -3.06
CA LYS A 124 -11.18 -4.81 -3.00
C LYS A 124 -10.44 -5.43 -4.19
N PRO A 125 -10.11 -6.72 -4.14
CA PRO A 125 -9.59 -7.46 -5.29
C PRO A 125 -10.46 -7.24 -6.53
N LYS A 126 -9.82 -6.95 -7.68
CA LYS A 126 -10.48 -6.71 -8.98
C LYS A 126 -11.52 -5.58 -9.00
N GLU A 127 -11.60 -4.75 -7.96
CA GLU A 127 -12.58 -3.67 -7.89
C GLU A 127 -12.22 -2.51 -8.81
N VAL A 128 -13.25 -1.88 -9.38
CA VAL A 128 -13.13 -0.66 -10.17
C VAL A 128 -13.98 0.43 -9.54
N LEU A 129 -13.32 1.51 -9.11
CA LEU A 129 -13.97 2.75 -8.71
C LEU A 129 -13.94 3.70 -9.89
N PHE A 130 -15.05 4.39 -10.15
CA PHE A 130 -15.13 5.39 -11.21
C PHE A 130 -15.87 6.63 -10.74
N GLY A 131 -15.36 7.78 -11.14
CA GLY A 131 -16.00 9.07 -11.01
C GLY A 131 -17.23 9.18 -11.89
N THR A 132 -18.19 9.94 -11.40
CA THR A 132 -19.40 10.30 -12.14
C THR A 132 -19.65 11.79 -11.97
N CYS A 133 -20.58 12.35 -12.72
CA CYS A 133 -21.00 13.75 -12.54
C CYS A 133 -21.67 14.03 -11.19
N ASP A 134 -22.01 12.99 -10.43
CA ASP A 134 -22.49 13.07 -9.05
C ASP A 134 -21.30 13.20 -8.08
N MET A 135 -21.25 14.29 -7.32
CA MET A 135 -20.15 14.58 -6.37
C MET A 135 -20.21 13.77 -5.07
N LYS A 136 -21.08 12.77 -4.96
CA LYS A 136 -21.13 11.89 -3.78
C LYS A 136 -19.81 11.20 -3.45
N LYS A 137 -18.92 11.05 -4.43
CA LYS A 137 -17.56 10.50 -4.24
C LYS A 137 -16.52 11.58 -4.54
N PRO A 138 -16.26 12.49 -3.57
CA PRO A 138 -15.24 13.51 -3.74
C PRO A 138 -13.88 12.85 -4.03
N GLY A 139 -13.05 13.49 -4.85
CA GLY A 139 -11.74 12.97 -5.26
C GLY A 139 -11.72 12.09 -6.51
N LEU A 140 -12.88 11.58 -6.97
CA LEU A 140 -13.00 10.89 -8.26
C LEU A 140 -13.64 11.77 -9.36
N SER A 141 -14.15 12.94 -8.98
CA SER A 141 -14.73 13.93 -9.89
C SER A 141 -14.19 15.29 -9.52
N LEU A 142 -13.37 15.87 -10.39
CA LEU A 142 -12.72 17.16 -10.20
C LEU A 142 -13.41 18.18 -11.09
N PHE A 143 -13.71 19.36 -10.53
CA PHE A 143 -14.20 20.46 -11.35
C PHE A 143 -13.09 20.94 -12.29
N ALA A 144 -13.40 21.07 -13.58
CA ALA A 144 -12.48 21.59 -14.58
C ALA A 144 -12.90 23.00 -15.03
N ASP A 145 -14.16 23.15 -15.45
CA ASP A 145 -14.64 24.42 -16.01
C ASP A 145 -16.18 24.54 -15.93
N TRP A 146 -16.69 25.75 -16.11
CA TRP A 146 -18.12 26.02 -16.31
C TRP A 146 -18.46 25.88 -17.80
N LEU A 147 -19.64 25.35 -18.11
CA LEU A 147 -20.07 25.17 -19.50
C LEU A 147 -20.80 26.40 -20.06
N GLU A 148 -21.29 27.28 -19.19
CA GLU A 148 -22.00 28.50 -19.57
C GLU A 148 -21.10 29.48 -20.33
N PRO A 149 -21.62 30.10 -21.39
CA PRO A 149 -20.86 31.09 -22.15
C PRO A 149 -20.72 32.42 -21.42
N GLU A 150 -21.63 32.76 -20.48
CA GLU A 150 -21.58 34.05 -19.76
C GLU A 150 -20.64 34.07 -18.55
N ILE A 151 -20.07 32.93 -18.15
CA ILE A 151 -19.17 32.84 -17.00
C ILE A 151 -17.72 33.00 -17.48
N GLU A 152 -16.98 33.93 -16.87
CA GLU A 152 -15.54 34.09 -17.12
C GLU A 152 -14.80 32.82 -16.70
N ARG A 153 -14.07 32.23 -17.65
CA ARG A 153 -13.44 30.91 -17.48
C ARG A 153 -11.96 31.06 -17.16
N VAL A 154 -11.52 30.35 -16.14
CA VAL A 154 -10.08 30.10 -15.95
C VAL A 154 -9.79 28.77 -16.62
N GLU A 155 -9.03 28.81 -17.71
CA GLU A 155 -8.77 27.65 -18.57
C GLU A 155 -8.18 26.47 -17.76
N PHE A 156 -8.87 25.34 -17.71
CA PHE A 156 -8.28 24.12 -17.16
C PHE A 156 -7.11 23.64 -18.04
N SER A 157 -5.93 23.55 -17.46
CA SER A 157 -4.70 23.16 -18.19
C SER A 157 -4.23 21.74 -17.87
N GLY A 158 -4.72 21.13 -16.78
CA GLY A 158 -4.41 19.75 -16.44
C GLY A 158 -4.58 19.45 -14.95
N PHE A 159 -4.27 18.21 -14.59
CA PHE A 159 -4.18 17.79 -13.20
C PHE A 159 -3.05 16.79 -13.00
N ASP A 160 -2.65 16.57 -11.76
CA ASP A 160 -1.80 15.47 -11.34
C ASP A 160 -2.28 14.88 -10.00
N LEU A 161 -1.89 13.64 -9.73
CA LEU A 161 -2.08 12.98 -8.44
C LEU A 161 -0.76 13.01 -7.66
N SER A 162 -0.55 14.11 -6.95
CA SER A 162 0.65 14.30 -6.14
C SER A 162 0.58 13.51 -4.84
N LYS A 163 1.74 13.23 -4.26
CA LYS A 163 1.87 12.43 -3.03
C LYS A 163 1.16 11.06 -3.11
N LEU A 164 1.01 10.51 -4.33
CA LEU A 164 0.33 9.24 -4.55
C LEU A 164 1.01 8.11 -3.79
N GLN A 165 0.28 7.49 -2.87
CA GLN A 165 0.66 6.28 -2.16
C GLN A 165 -0.34 5.19 -2.47
N VAL A 166 0.19 4.05 -2.92
CA VAL A 166 -0.58 2.85 -3.18
C VAL A 166 -0.04 1.77 -2.27
N ASN A 167 -0.81 1.44 -1.24
CA ASN A 167 -0.41 0.47 -0.23
C ASN A 167 -1.29 -0.75 -0.40
N GLN A 168 -0.68 -1.91 -0.62
CA GLN A 168 -1.43 -3.16 -0.51
C GLN A 168 -1.96 -3.22 0.91
N LEU A 169 -3.29 -3.27 1.05
CA LEU A 169 -3.91 -3.60 2.32
C LEU A 169 -3.60 -5.06 2.54
N VAL A 170 -2.52 -5.30 3.27
CA VAL A 170 -2.32 -6.54 3.98
C VAL A 170 -3.52 -6.59 4.91
N GLN A 171 -4.56 -7.30 4.46
CA GLN A 171 -5.51 -7.91 5.37
C GLN A 171 -4.60 -8.55 6.40
N GLU A 172 -4.58 -8.04 7.64
CA GLU A 172 -3.79 -8.62 8.71
C GLU A 172 -4.26 -10.06 8.78
N ASP A 173 -3.55 -10.91 8.06
CA ASP A 173 -3.77 -12.31 8.11
C ASP A 173 -3.41 -12.60 9.55
N ILE A 174 -4.42 -12.98 10.33
CA ILE A 174 -4.21 -13.45 11.69
C ILE A 174 -3.17 -14.60 11.66
N SER A 175 -2.91 -15.20 10.48
CA SER A 175 -1.77 -16.09 10.22
C SER A 175 -0.35 -15.45 10.31
N SER A 176 -0.19 -14.15 10.01
CA SER A 176 1.12 -13.47 9.99
C SER A 176 1.65 -13.14 11.39
N ARG A 177 0.75 -12.94 12.36
CA ARG A 177 1.06 -12.97 13.81
C ARG A 177 0.38 -14.15 14.50
N ASN A 178 0.26 -15.29 13.84
CA ASN A 178 -0.25 -16.47 14.50
C ASN A 178 0.77 -16.94 15.55
N PRO A 179 0.51 -16.74 16.86
CA PRO A 179 1.48 -17.09 17.90
C PRO A 179 1.68 -18.61 17.98
N PHE A 180 0.80 -19.38 17.34
CA PHE A 180 0.80 -20.84 17.34
C PHE A 180 1.54 -21.44 16.14
N LYS A 181 1.96 -20.65 15.14
CA LYS A 181 2.57 -21.15 13.89
C LYS A 181 3.77 -22.08 14.16
N ASN A 182 4.64 -21.67 15.07
CA ASN A 182 5.86 -22.40 15.42
C ASN A 182 5.69 -23.30 16.65
N MET A 183 4.48 -23.37 17.23
CA MET A 183 4.21 -24.20 18.41
C MET A 183 4.19 -25.68 18.01
N GLU A 184 4.75 -26.54 18.86
CA GLU A 184 4.67 -28.00 18.67
C GLU A 184 3.23 -28.49 18.84
N THR A 185 2.85 -29.56 18.14
CA THR A 185 1.47 -30.09 18.15
C THR A 185 0.98 -30.39 19.57
N ALA A 186 1.81 -31.01 20.41
CA ALA A 186 1.46 -31.31 21.80
C ALA A 186 1.20 -30.04 22.63
N GLN A 187 2.04 -29.02 22.50
CA GLN A 187 1.89 -27.74 23.19
C GLN A 187 0.64 -26.98 22.70
N LEU A 188 0.33 -27.10 21.40
CA LEU A 188 -0.84 -26.49 20.79
C LEU A 188 -2.14 -27.12 21.30
N ILE A 189 -2.19 -28.44 21.43
CA ILE A 189 -3.31 -29.16 22.03
C ILE A 189 -3.54 -28.71 23.48
N LEU A 190 -2.48 -28.62 24.29
CA LEU A 190 -2.58 -28.14 25.68
C LEU A 190 -3.11 -26.70 25.75
N THR A 191 -2.67 -25.84 24.83
CA THR A 191 -3.11 -24.45 24.74
C THR A 191 -4.60 -24.35 24.39
N ILE A 192 -5.07 -25.14 23.43
CA ILE A 192 -6.50 -25.25 23.08
C ILE A 192 -7.32 -25.67 24.31
N HIS A 193 -6.83 -26.65 25.08
CA HIS A 193 -7.49 -27.06 26.31
C HIS A 193 -7.55 -25.94 27.38
N SER A 194 -6.48 -25.15 27.53
CA SER A 194 -6.46 -24.00 28.45
C SER A 194 -7.49 -22.94 28.03
N LEU A 195 -7.48 -22.53 26.76
CA LEU A 195 -8.40 -21.52 26.23
C LEU A 195 -9.87 -21.95 26.40
N ARG A 196 -10.19 -23.23 26.13
CA ARG A 196 -11.52 -23.78 26.39
C ARG A 196 -11.94 -23.70 27.86
N LYS A 197 -11.01 -23.96 28.79
CA LYS A 197 -11.29 -23.85 30.24
C LYS A 197 -11.54 -22.40 30.64
N GLU A 198 -10.76 -21.46 30.12
CA GLU A 198 -10.93 -20.03 30.37
C GLU A 198 -12.29 -19.52 29.88
N ILE A 199 -12.68 -19.91 28.67
CA ILE A 199 -13.99 -19.58 28.08
C ILE A 199 -15.13 -20.13 28.95
N ILE A 200 -15.09 -21.41 29.35
CA ILE A 200 -16.12 -22.00 30.22
C ILE A 200 -16.16 -21.31 31.59
N ALA A 201 -15.00 -20.99 32.17
CA ALA A 201 -14.93 -20.30 33.45
C ALA A 201 -15.53 -18.90 33.37
N PHE A 202 -15.37 -18.22 32.23
CA PHE A 202 -15.98 -16.94 31.96
C PHE A 202 -17.51 -17.06 31.80
N GLU A 203 -17.99 -18.01 30.99
CA GLU A 203 -19.44 -18.25 30.79
C GLU A 203 -20.17 -18.54 32.10
N LYS A 204 -19.52 -19.23 33.04
CA LYS A 204 -20.09 -19.48 34.38
C LYS A 204 -20.16 -18.24 35.28
N LYS A 205 -19.30 -17.24 35.04
CA LYS A 205 -19.18 -16.04 35.88
C LYS A 205 -20.00 -14.85 35.36
N SER A 206 -20.28 -14.78 34.06
CA SER A 206 -21.04 -13.69 33.46
C SER A 206 -22.23 -14.24 32.67
N ALA A 207 -23.43 -14.10 33.23
CA ALA A 207 -24.69 -14.37 32.54
C ALA A 207 -25.21 -13.18 31.69
N SER A 208 -24.44 -12.08 31.59
CA SER A 208 -24.80 -10.92 30.76
C SER A 208 -23.68 -10.54 29.80
N GLU A 209 -24.10 -10.14 28.61
CA GLU A 209 -23.36 -10.08 27.36
C GLU A 209 -22.21 -9.06 27.28
N SER A 210 -21.31 -9.35 26.33
CA SER A 210 -20.26 -8.49 25.77
C SER A 210 -19.15 -8.01 26.70
N ASN A 211 -18.24 -8.93 27.06
CA ASN A 211 -16.89 -8.54 27.48
C ASN A 211 -15.92 -8.81 26.33
N GLY A 212 -15.24 -7.78 25.84
CA GLY A 212 -14.23 -7.88 24.77
C GLY A 212 -13.16 -8.94 25.04
N TRP A 213 -12.91 -9.28 26.31
CA TRP A 213 -12.04 -10.37 26.72
C TRP A 213 -12.51 -11.75 26.23
N TYR A 214 -13.80 -12.06 26.32
CA TYR A 214 -14.36 -13.31 25.81
C TYR A 214 -14.11 -13.46 24.31
N ARG A 215 -14.37 -12.39 23.55
CA ARG A 215 -14.15 -12.36 22.11
C ARG A 215 -12.69 -12.60 21.75
N VAL A 216 -11.75 -11.88 22.40
CA VAL A 216 -10.31 -12.05 22.17
C VAL A 216 -9.85 -13.47 22.50
N THR A 217 -10.34 -14.06 23.60
CA THR A 217 -9.98 -15.43 23.98
C THR A 217 -10.57 -16.47 23.03
N TYR A 218 -11.81 -16.25 22.55
CA TYR A 218 -12.44 -17.10 21.54
C TYR A 218 -11.73 -17.03 20.19
N ASP A 219 -11.32 -15.84 19.74
CA ASP A 219 -10.57 -15.66 18.50
C ASP A 219 -9.21 -16.39 18.57
N LYS A 220 -8.53 -16.34 19.73
CA LYS A 220 -7.30 -17.12 19.97
C LYS A 220 -7.55 -18.63 19.91
N LEU A 221 -8.67 -19.11 20.48
CA LEU A 221 -9.05 -20.52 20.42
C LEU A 221 -9.23 -20.96 18.96
N MET A 222 -9.97 -20.20 18.16
CA MET A 222 -10.22 -20.54 16.76
C MET A 222 -8.93 -20.56 15.94
N LEU A 223 -8.05 -19.58 16.16
CA LEU A 223 -6.75 -19.54 15.50
C LEU A 223 -5.86 -20.75 15.87
N ALA A 224 -5.87 -21.17 17.14
CA ALA A 224 -5.13 -22.35 17.59
C ALA A 224 -5.66 -23.63 16.93
N ILE A 225 -6.99 -23.80 16.86
CA ILE A 225 -7.63 -24.95 16.20
C ILE A 225 -7.29 -24.99 14.70
N GLU A 226 -7.41 -23.86 14.00
CA GLU A 226 -7.01 -23.73 12.59
C GLU A 226 -5.55 -24.12 12.35
N THR A 227 -4.67 -23.71 13.25
CA THR A 227 -3.24 -24.04 13.16
C THR A 227 -3.00 -25.53 13.33
N LEU A 228 -3.71 -26.16 14.26
CA LEU A 228 -3.62 -27.59 14.51
C LEU A 228 -4.06 -28.37 13.27
N ILE A 229 -5.21 -28.03 12.69
CA ILE A 229 -5.75 -28.67 11.48
C ILE A 229 -4.80 -28.51 10.30
N LYS A 230 -4.22 -27.32 10.10
CA LYS A 230 -3.24 -27.09 9.02
C LYS A 230 -1.96 -27.90 9.21
N LYS A 231 -1.45 -28.01 10.45
CA LYS A 231 -0.29 -28.86 10.76
C LYS A 231 -0.61 -30.33 10.48
N ASP A 232 -1.78 -30.78 10.89
CA ASP A 232 -2.32 -32.13 10.68
C ASP A 232 -2.45 -32.49 9.19
N ALA A 233 -2.93 -31.55 8.38
CA ALA A 233 -3.02 -31.66 6.92
C ALA A 233 -1.64 -31.66 6.23
N SER A 234 -0.67 -30.93 6.77
CA SER A 234 0.68 -30.85 6.21
C SER A 234 1.60 -32.03 6.59
N SER A 235 1.23 -32.82 7.61
CA SER A 235 2.03 -33.95 8.05
C SER A 235 1.81 -35.13 7.09
N PHE A 236 2.60 -35.19 6.01
CA PHE A 236 2.72 -36.39 5.19
C PHE A 236 3.40 -37.48 6.01
N THR A 237 2.61 -38.47 6.47
CA THR A 237 3.09 -39.76 7.00
C THR A 237 4.11 -39.67 8.14
N LYS A 238 3.65 -39.51 9.39
CA LYS A 238 4.40 -39.97 10.59
C LYS A 238 3.49 -40.04 11.81
N GLU A 239 3.61 -41.18 12.51
CA GLU A 239 2.98 -41.59 13.77
C GLU A 239 1.68 -40.91 14.17
N ILE A 240 0.60 -41.65 13.93
CA ILE A 240 -0.75 -41.36 14.37
C ILE A 240 -0.73 -41.32 15.90
N SER A 241 -0.73 -40.12 16.48
CA SER A 241 -1.26 -39.95 17.82
C SER A 241 -2.63 -40.61 17.84
N SER A 242 -2.81 -41.66 18.64
CA SER A 242 -4.05 -42.44 18.75
C SER A 242 -5.21 -41.66 19.38
N GLU A 243 -4.97 -40.42 19.80
CA GLU A 243 -5.95 -39.58 20.44
C GLU A 243 -6.69 -38.71 19.41
N LEU A 244 -8.01 -38.97 19.29
CA LEU A 244 -8.92 -38.15 18.52
C LEU A 244 -8.95 -36.72 19.05
N PHE A 245 -8.73 -35.74 18.17
CA PHE A 245 -8.93 -34.34 18.52
C PHE A 245 -10.41 -34.00 18.49
N ILE A 246 -10.95 -33.59 19.65
CA ILE A 246 -12.36 -33.24 19.78
C ILE A 246 -12.58 -31.79 19.34
N ILE A 247 -13.49 -31.57 18.39
CA ILE A 247 -13.99 -30.26 17.94
C ILE A 247 -15.44 -30.12 18.39
N ARG A 248 -15.78 -29.01 19.07
CA ARG A 248 -17.17 -28.74 19.46
C ARG A 248 -17.96 -28.21 18.26
N SER A 249 -19.25 -28.51 18.20
CA SER A 249 -20.10 -27.99 17.11
C SER A 249 -20.09 -26.46 17.00
N SER A 250 -19.96 -25.74 18.13
CA SER A 250 -19.82 -24.28 18.12
C SER A 250 -18.50 -23.78 17.53
N GLU A 251 -17.43 -24.57 17.60
CA GLU A 251 -16.14 -24.24 17.00
C GLU A 251 -16.14 -24.58 15.50
N LEU A 252 -16.81 -25.68 15.11
CA LEU A 252 -16.90 -26.16 13.73
C LEU A 252 -17.44 -25.08 12.78
N ASN A 253 -18.49 -24.37 13.20
CA ASN A 253 -19.13 -23.30 12.39
C ASN A 253 -18.22 -22.09 12.13
N ASN A 254 -17.12 -21.95 12.87
CA ASN A 254 -16.18 -20.84 12.77
C ASN A 254 -14.86 -21.25 12.10
N LEU A 255 -14.76 -22.49 11.59
CA LEU A 255 -13.61 -22.93 10.80
C LEU A 255 -13.66 -22.36 9.38
N SER A 256 -12.47 -22.18 8.81
CA SER A 256 -12.29 -21.91 7.40
C SER A 256 -12.76 -23.08 6.55
N PRO A 257 -13.23 -22.83 5.31
CA PRO A 257 -13.69 -23.88 4.41
C PRO A 257 -12.68 -25.01 4.19
N ALA A 258 -11.38 -24.68 4.08
CA ALA A 258 -10.34 -25.68 3.88
C ALA A 258 -10.16 -26.59 5.12
N SER A 259 -10.21 -26.02 6.32
CA SER A 259 -10.10 -26.78 7.57
C SER A 259 -11.33 -27.64 7.82
N LEU A 260 -12.53 -27.15 7.48
CA LEU A 260 -13.76 -27.94 7.54
C LEU A 260 -13.67 -29.19 6.65
N VAL A 261 -13.30 -29.01 5.39
CA VAL A 261 -13.14 -30.11 4.43
C VAL A 261 -12.11 -31.12 4.93
N HIS A 262 -10.98 -30.66 5.47
CA HIS A 262 -9.97 -31.57 6.05
C HIS A 262 -10.53 -32.38 7.23
N VAL A 263 -11.26 -31.75 8.15
CA VAL A 263 -11.89 -32.41 9.30
C VAL A 263 -12.86 -33.49 8.85
N GLU A 264 -13.73 -33.19 7.87
CA GLU A 264 -14.73 -34.11 7.33
C GLU A 264 -14.09 -35.33 6.63
N MET A 265 -12.96 -35.12 5.95
CA MET A 265 -12.22 -36.20 5.28
C MET A 265 -11.42 -37.11 6.24
N HIS A 266 -11.22 -36.69 7.50
CA HIS A 266 -10.39 -37.42 8.46
C HIS A 266 -11.14 -37.76 9.77
N PRO A 267 -12.24 -38.53 9.72
CA PRO A 267 -13.07 -38.86 10.88
C PRO A 267 -12.35 -39.73 11.93
N ASN A 268 -11.25 -40.37 11.55
CA ASN A 268 -10.38 -41.11 12.46
C ASN A 268 -9.39 -40.23 13.23
N ARG A 269 -9.31 -38.93 12.92
CA ARG A 269 -8.45 -37.94 13.61
C ARG A 269 -9.25 -36.90 14.36
N PHE A 270 -10.45 -36.57 13.88
CA PHE A 270 -11.29 -35.52 14.44
C PHE A 270 -12.65 -36.06 14.87
N LEU A 271 -13.01 -35.80 16.14
CA LEU A 271 -14.33 -36.14 16.69
C LEU A 271 -15.15 -34.87 16.88
N ILE A 272 -16.28 -34.76 16.18
CA ILE A 272 -17.21 -33.65 16.36
C ILE A 272 -18.12 -33.98 17.54
N LYS A 273 -18.04 -33.19 18.62
CA LYS A 273 -18.90 -33.33 19.80
C LYS A 273 -20.02 -32.30 19.78
N SER A 274 -21.25 -32.79 19.66
CA SER A 274 -22.45 -31.98 19.89
C SER A 274 -22.50 -31.57 21.36
N THR A 275 -22.56 -30.26 21.61
CA THR A 275 -22.91 -29.73 22.93
C THR A 275 -24.42 -29.77 23.06
N THR A 276 -24.96 -30.85 23.62
CA THR A 276 -26.31 -30.82 24.20
C THR A 276 -26.30 -29.79 25.32
N LYS A 277 -27.13 -28.75 25.18
CA LYS A 277 -27.43 -27.81 26.27
C LYS A 277 -28.03 -28.55 27.46
#